data_AF-A0A9W8FJS1-F1
#
_entry.id   AF-A0A9W8FJS1-F1
#
_cell.length_a   1.000
_cell.length_b   1.000
_cell.length_c   1.000
_cell.angle_alpha   90.00
_cell.angle_beta   90.00
_cell.angle_gamma   90.00
#
_symmetry.space_group_name_H-M   'P 1'
#
loop_
_entity.id
_entity.type
_entity.pdbx_description
1 polymer ?
#
loop_
_entity_poly.entity_id
_entity_poly.type
_entity_poly.pdbx_seq_one_letter_code
_entity_poly.pdbx_strand_id
1 'polypeptide(L)'
;MAPKTATKRLSKEYLLIKKSPPEYIVAKPTEKNILEWHYIFTGPPGTPYEGGQYHGKLVFPSDYPFAPPAIQMITPSGRFEVSKDICTSMSNYHPQTWNPGWSVATILVGLLSMMTGDERTTGGLDDVPDDEKRTLATKSHEFNRNNITFKRVFE
;
A
#
# COMPACT_ATOMS: atom_id res chain seq x y z
N MET A 1 5.81 -7.51 20.68
CA MET A 1 6.62 -6.27 20.67
C MET A 1 7.56 -6.36 19.48
N ALA A 2 7.69 -5.30 18.68
CA ALA A 2 8.53 -5.33 17.48
C ALA A 2 10.03 -5.43 17.83
N PRO A 3 10.85 -6.20 17.10
CA PRO A 3 12.29 -6.25 17.35
C PRO A 3 12.97 -4.89 17.16
N LYS A 4 14.06 -4.66 17.91
CA LYS A 4 14.81 -3.39 17.90
C LYS A 4 15.30 -3.01 16.50
N THR A 5 15.75 -4.00 15.71
CA THR A 5 16.25 -3.79 14.35
C THR A 5 15.16 -3.29 13.40
N ALA A 6 14.03 -4.01 13.32
CA ALA A 6 12.89 -3.63 12.49
C ALA A 6 12.34 -2.26 12.89
N THR A 7 12.19 -2.03 14.20
CA THR A 7 11.75 -0.73 14.74
C THR A 7 12.69 0.40 14.31
N LYS A 8 14.01 0.23 14.46
CA LYS A 8 14.99 1.25 14.07
C LYS A 8 14.97 1.54 12.57
N ARG A 9 14.81 0.51 11.74
CA ARG A 9 14.71 0.65 10.28
C ARG A 9 13.45 1.44 9.90
N LEU A 10 12.28 0.97 10.36
CA LEU A 10 10.98 1.56 10.01
C LEU A 10 10.83 2.99 10.54
N SER A 11 11.35 3.30 11.75
CA SER A 11 11.34 4.68 12.25
C SER A 11 12.14 5.63 11.34
N LYS A 12 13.30 5.19 10.82
CA LYS A 12 14.08 6.00 9.88
C LYS A 12 13.34 6.20 8.56
N GLU A 13 12.73 5.14 8.03
CA GLU A 13 11.95 5.24 6.79
C GLU A 13 10.75 6.17 6.93
N TYR A 14 10.09 6.16 8.09
CA TYR A 14 8.96 7.06 8.34
C TYR A 14 9.39 8.53 8.33
N LEU A 15 10.54 8.83 8.93
CA LEU A 15 11.10 10.18 8.89
C LEU A 15 11.47 10.60 7.45
N LEU A 16 11.97 9.67 6.63
CA LEU A 16 12.28 9.95 5.23
C LEU A 16 11.02 10.23 4.41
N ILE A 17 9.97 9.41 4.55
CA ILE A 17 8.68 9.64 3.88
C ILE A 17 8.06 10.97 4.33
N LYS A 18 8.15 11.32 5.62
CA LYS A 18 7.68 12.63 6.09
C LYS A 18 8.46 13.80 5.50
N LYS A 19 9.78 13.65 5.37
CA LYS A 19 10.65 14.70 4.83
C LYS A 19 10.49 14.88 3.32
N SER A 20 10.28 13.79 2.59
CA SER A 20 10.16 13.76 1.14
C SER A 20 9.10 12.74 0.73
N PRO A 21 7.80 13.09 0.85
CA PRO A 21 6.73 12.18 0.51
C PRO A 21 6.76 11.87 -1.00
N PRO A 22 6.65 10.60 -1.42
CA PRO A 22 6.49 10.27 -2.82
C PRO A 22 5.19 10.87 -3.36
N GLU A 23 5.19 11.25 -4.64
CA GLU A 23 3.99 11.78 -5.30
C GLU A 23 2.83 10.80 -5.21
N TYR A 24 1.62 11.32 -4.99
CA TYR A 24 0.38 10.54 -4.85
C TYR A 24 0.32 9.57 -3.66
N ILE A 25 1.34 9.52 -2.80
CA ILE A 25 1.45 8.52 -1.74
C ILE A 25 1.54 9.19 -0.37
N VAL A 26 0.65 8.79 0.53
CA VAL A 26 0.76 9.08 1.97
C VAL A 26 0.91 7.76 2.70
N ALA A 27 1.87 7.64 3.62
CA ALA A 27 2.04 6.42 4.40
C ALA A 27 2.50 6.72 5.83
N LYS A 28 2.00 5.94 6.79
CA LYS A 28 2.45 6.02 8.18
C LYS A 28 2.21 4.72 8.96
N PRO A 29 3.06 4.39 9.95
CA PRO A 29 2.81 3.31 10.89
C PRO A 29 1.57 3.60 11.74
N THR A 30 0.95 2.54 12.25
CA THR A 30 -0.03 2.68 13.35
C THR A 30 0.67 3.11 14.64
N GLU A 31 -0.05 3.82 15.52
CA GLU A 31 0.51 4.27 16.80
C GLU A 31 0.93 3.12 17.72
N LYS A 32 0.22 1.99 17.65
CA LYS A 32 0.41 0.84 18.55
C LYS A 32 1.41 -0.18 18.00
N ASN A 33 1.59 -0.24 16.70
CA ASN A 33 2.42 -1.25 16.05
C ASN A 33 3.17 -0.69 14.85
N ILE A 34 4.46 -0.45 15.01
CA ILE A 34 5.33 0.03 13.92
C ILE A 34 5.46 -0.98 12.77
N LEU A 35 5.16 -2.26 13.00
CA LEU A 35 5.17 -3.30 11.96
C LEU A 35 3.89 -3.30 11.12
N GLU A 36 2.92 -2.47 11.45
CA GLU A 36 1.71 -2.29 10.65
C GLU A 36 1.69 -0.85 10.16
N TRP A 37 1.72 -0.68 8.84
CA TRP A 37 1.62 0.62 8.20
C TRP A 37 0.37 0.66 7.36
N HIS A 38 -0.22 1.85 7.29
CA HIS A 38 -1.23 2.12 6.29
C HIS A 38 -0.70 3.13 5.28
N TYR A 39 -1.23 3.01 4.07
CA TYR A 39 -0.95 3.95 2.99
C TYR A 39 -2.23 4.39 2.31
N ILE A 40 -2.15 5.53 1.64
CA ILE A 40 -3.16 6.07 0.75
C ILE A 40 -2.49 6.33 -0.60
N PHE A 41 -3.11 5.85 -1.67
CA PHE A 41 -2.83 6.31 -3.02
C PHE A 41 -3.88 7.31 -3.46
N THR A 42 -3.44 8.42 -4.01
CA THR A 42 -4.29 9.31 -4.81
C THR A 42 -4.17 8.85 -6.26
N GLY A 43 -5.28 8.57 -6.93
CA GLY A 43 -5.23 8.10 -8.32
C GLY A 43 -4.58 9.15 -9.24
N PRO A 44 -3.50 8.80 -9.97
CA PRO A 44 -2.81 9.75 -10.82
C PRO A 44 -3.66 10.21 -12.03
N PRO A 45 -3.41 11.42 -12.56
CA PRO A 45 -4.08 11.91 -13.77
C PRO A 45 -3.86 11.00 -14.98
N GLY A 46 -4.85 10.94 -15.86
CA GLY A 46 -4.81 10.12 -17.09
C GLY A 46 -5.03 8.63 -16.86
N THR A 47 -5.29 8.19 -15.63
CA THR A 47 -5.57 6.78 -15.30
C THR A 47 -7.07 6.57 -15.03
N PRO A 48 -7.56 5.31 -15.03
CA PRO A 48 -8.91 4.99 -14.58
C PRO A 48 -9.17 5.31 -13.10
N TYR A 49 -8.10 5.55 -12.34
CA TYR A 49 -8.14 5.79 -10.90
C TYR A 49 -8.16 7.28 -10.54
N GLU A 50 -7.96 8.16 -11.52
CA GLU A 50 -7.79 9.61 -11.34
C GLU A 50 -8.76 10.20 -10.31
N GLY A 51 -8.22 10.93 -9.34
CA GLY A 51 -8.98 11.59 -8.28
C GLY A 51 -9.53 10.66 -7.18
N GLY A 52 -9.44 9.34 -7.35
CA GLY A 52 -9.77 8.36 -6.32
C GLY A 52 -8.76 8.35 -5.16
N GLN A 53 -9.17 7.77 -4.02
CA GLN A 53 -8.36 7.64 -2.81
C GLN A 53 -8.37 6.20 -2.30
N TYR A 54 -7.22 5.52 -2.36
CA TYR A 54 -7.13 4.09 -2.10
C TYR A 54 -6.28 3.79 -0.87
N HIS A 55 -6.97 3.44 0.22
CA HIS A 55 -6.39 2.98 1.46
C HIS A 55 -5.93 1.53 1.34
N GLY A 56 -4.73 1.24 1.83
CA GLY A 56 -4.23 -0.11 2.01
C GLY A 56 -3.34 -0.23 3.25
N LYS A 57 -2.73 -1.40 3.42
CA LYS A 57 -1.78 -1.65 4.51
C LYS A 57 -0.59 -2.52 4.09
N LEU A 58 0.51 -2.31 4.81
CA LEU A 58 1.70 -3.14 4.81
C LEU A 58 1.83 -3.81 6.18
N VAL A 59 2.07 -5.11 6.19
CA VAL A 59 2.31 -5.88 7.42
C VAL A 59 3.74 -6.42 7.36
N PHE A 60 4.62 -5.81 8.13
CA PHE A 60 6.04 -6.17 8.19
C PHE A 60 6.27 -7.36 9.12
N PRO A 61 7.10 -8.34 8.71
CA PRO A 61 7.50 -9.41 9.59
C PRO A 61 8.49 -8.89 10.65
N SER A 62 8.67 -9.66 11.73
CA SER A 62 9.52 -9.26 12.85
C SER A 62 11.00 -9.12 12.47
N ASP A 63 11.44 -9.84 11.44
CA ASP A 63 12.80 -9.83 10.90
C ASP A 63 13.01 -8.81 9.77
N TYR A 64 12.06 -7.90 9.52
CA TYR A 64 12.27 -6.77 8.61
C TYR A 64 13.55 -5.97 8.97
N PRO A 65 14.42 -5.60 8.00
CA PRO A 65 14.23 -5.66 6.54
C PRO A 65 14.74 -6.94 5.86
N PHE A 66 15.01 -8.03 6.58
CA PHE A 66 15.53 -9.27 5.97
C PHE A 66 14.46 -10.11 5.29
N ALA A 67 13.18 -9.87 5.61
CA ALA A 67 12.04 -10.42 4.91
C ALA A 67 11.05 -9.31 4.47
N PRO A 68 10.36 -9.50 3.34
CA PRO A 68 9.39 -8.54 2.78
C PRO A 68 8.10 -8.44 3.61
N PRO A 69 7.34 -7.32 3.51
CA PRO A 69 6.00 -7.22 4.07
C PRO A 69 4.95 -7.98 3.24
N ALA A 70 3.82 -8.29 3.88
CA ALA A 70 2.57 -8.53 3.17
C ALA A 70 1.93 -7.19 2.78
N ILE A 71 1.26 -7.15 1.62
CA ILE A 71 0.70 -5.94 1.03
C ILE A 71 -0.78 -6.18 0.72
N GLN A 72 -1.67 -5.29 1.17
CA GLN A 72 -3.11 -5.44 0.95
C GLN A 72 -3.78 -4.11 0.61
N MET A 73 -4.74 -4.15 -0.31
CA MET A 73 -5.65 -3.03 -0.59
C MET A 73 -6.91 -3.15 0.30
N ILE A 74 -7.37 -2.04 0.87
CA ILE A 74 -8.60 -2.00 1.70
C ILE A 74 -9.74 -1.32 0.94
N THR A 75 -9.46 -0.22 0.24
CA THR A 75 -10.46 0.44 -0.60
C THR A 75 -10.71 -0.37 -1.87
N PRO A 76 -11.97 -0.65 -2.24
CA PRO A 76 -12.30 -1.24 -3.54
C PRO A 76 -11.73 -0.39 -4.68
N SER A 77 -10.81 -0.96 -5.45
CA SER A 77 -10.09 -0.24 -6.52
C SER A 77 -10.43 -0.73 -7.92
N GLY A 78 -10.97 -1.95 -8.06
CA GLY A 78 -11.12 -2.64 -9.34
C GLY A 78 -9.79 -3.19 -9.87
N ARG A 79 -8.68 -3.05 -9.14
CA ARG A 79 -7.37 -3.57 -9.51
C ARG A 79 -6.90 -4.71 -8.61
N PHE A 80 -7.16 -4.58 -7.31
CA PHE A 80 -6.79 -5.55 -6.30
C PHE A 80 -8.01 -6.00 -5.52
N GLU A 81 -8.05 -7.28 -5.18
CA GLU A 81 -9.02 -7.86 -4.26
C GLU A 81 -8.85 -7.22 -2.87
N VAL A 82 -9.98 -6.85 -2.26
CA VAL A 82 -9.98 -6.20 -0.94
C VAL A 82 -9.50 -7.17 0.12
N SER A 83 -8.54 -6.72 0.95
CA SER A 83 -7.95 -7.44 2.08
C SER A 83 -7.30 -8.77 1.73
N LYS A 84 -6.93 -8.98 0.46
CA LYS A 84 -6.13 -10.11 0.00
C LYS A 84 -4.68 -9.70 -0.18
N ASP A 85 -3.76 -10.61 0.14
CA ASP A 85 -2.33 -10.36 -0.09
C ASP A 85 -2.07 -10.24 -1.59
N ILE A 86 -1.37 -9.17 -1.96
CA ILE A 86 -1.00 -8.85 -3.32
C ILE A 86 0.41 -9.39 -3.57
N CYS A 87 0.53 -10.28 -4.57
CA CYS A 87 1.81 -10.81 -4.97
C CYS A 87 2.58 -9.79 -5.82
N THR A 88 3.78 -9.45 -5.37
CA THR A 88 4.77 -8.66 -6.10
C THR A 88 6.17 -9.18 -5.78
N SER A 89 7.17 -8.80 -6.57
CA SER A 89 8.58 -9.09 -6.27
C SER A 89 9.07 -8.50 -4.92
N MET A 90 8.32 -7.55 -4.36
CA MET A 90 8.59 -6.87 -3.09
C MET A 90 7.70 -7.37 -1.93
N SER A 91 6.90 -8.42 -2.15
CA SER A 91 5.97 -8.99 -1.18
C SER A 91 6.47 -10.32 -0.59
N ASN A 92 5.82 -10.77 0.48
CA ASN A 92 6.03 -12.08 1.13
C ASN A 92 5.86 -13.32 0.24
N TYR A 93 5.34 -13.20 -0.99
CA TYR A 93 5.28 -14.30 -1.94
C TYR A 93 6.64 -14.72 -2.51
N HIS A 94 7.57 -13.78 -2.64
CA HIS A 94 8.87 -14.01 -3.29
C HIS A 94 10.04 -13.61 -2.38
N PRO A 95 10.24 -14.29 -1.24
CA PRO A 95 11.32 -13.95 -0.31
C PRO A 95 12.72 -14.09 -0.94
N GLN A 96 12.85 -14.89 -2.00
CA GLN A 96 14.13 -15.13 -2.67
C GLN A 96 14.56 -13.98 -3.60
N THR A 97 13.60 -13.17 -4.06
CA THR A 97 13.86 -11.98 -4.89
C THR A 97 13.85 -10.69 -4.07
N TRP A 98 13.64 -10.80 -2.76
CA TRP A 98 13.58 -9.67 -1.86
C TRP A 98 14.95 -9.00 -1.72
N ASN A 99 14.98 -7.68 -1.83
CA ASN A 99 16.16 -6.87 -1.56
C ASN A 99 15.94 -6.08 -0.25
N PRO A 100 16.68 -6.37 0.83
CA PRO A 100 16.60 -5.62 2.10
C PRO A 100 16.90 -4.12 2.00
N GLY A 101 17.47 -3.67 0.87
CA GLY A 101 17.69 -2.27 0.56
C GLY A 101 16.41 -1.51 0.21
N TRP A 102 15.36 -2.19 -0.28
CA TRP A 102 14.11 -1.54 -0.66
C TRP A 102 13.42 -0.91 0.54
N SER A 103 13.12 0.38 0.40
CA SER A 103 12.41 1.15 1.42
C SER A 103 10.89 1.01 1.26
N VAL A 104 10.12 1.31 2.30
CA VAL A 104 8.65 1.47 2.25
C VAL A 104 8.25 2.36 1.06
N ALA A 105 8.97 3.47 0.83
CA ALA A 105 8.69 4.37 -0.30
C ALA A 105 8.87 3.65 -1.64
N THR A 106 9.95 2.88 -1.81
CA THR A 106 10.20 2.08 -3.02
C THR A 106 9.10 1.05 -3.26
N ILE A 107 8.69 0.34 -2.19
CA ILE A 107 7.61 -0.66 -2.26
C ILE A 107 6.31 0.01 -2.73
N LEU A 108 5.94 1.12 -2.12
CA LEU A 108 4.68 1.82 -2.43
C LEU A 108 4.68 2.45 -3.82
N VAL A 109 5.81 3.02 -4.28
CA VAL A 109 5.94 3.53 -5.65
C VAL A 109 5.79 2.39 -6.67
N GLY A 110 6.44 1.25 -6.42
CA GLY A 110 6.30 0.09 -7.29
C GLY A 110 4.88 -0.47 -7.30
N LEU A 111 4.21 -0.51 -6.14
CA LEU A 111 2.81 -0.94 -6.04
C LEU A 111 1.86 0.02 -6.77
N LEU A 112 2.09 1.33 -6.70
CA LEU A 112 1.29 2.31 -7.44
C LEU A 112 1.50 2.15 -8.96
N SER A 113 2.74 1.93 -9.41
CA SER A 113 3.03 1.61 -10.81
C SER A 113 2.24 0.39 -11.28
N MET A 114 2.23 -0.69 -10.48
CA MET A 114 1.45 -1.90 -10.78
C MET A 114 -0.05 -1.67 -10.72
N MET A 115 -0.52 -0.75 -9.87
CA MET A 115 -1.92 -0.37 -9.81
C MET A 115 -2.38 0.23 -11.15
N THR A 116 -1.53 1.05 -11.77
CA THR A 116 -1.79 1.71 -13.06
C THR A 116 -1.50 0.84 -14.29
N GLY A 117 -0.89 -0.33 -14.11
CA GLY A 117 -0.64 -1.31 -15.17
C GLY A 117 -1.75 -2.34 -15.32
N ASP A 118 -1.54 -3.29 -16.24
CA ASP A 118 -2.45 -4.37 -16.62
C ASP A 118 -1.93 -5.78 -16.24
N GLU A 119 -0.85 -5.85 -15.47
CA GLU A 119 -0.19 -7.12 -15.17
C GLU A 119 -1.07 -8.02 -14.28
N ARG A 120 -1.14 -9.30 -14.61
CA ARG A 120 -1.84 -10.29 -13.78
C ARG A 120 -1.00 -10.65 -12.57
N THR A 121 -1.64 -10.73 -11.40
CA THR A 121 -0.98 -11.16 -10.16
C THR A 121 -1.97 -11.79 -9.19
N THR A 122 -1.45 -12.61 -8.26
CA THR A 122 -2.26 -13.09 -7.13
C THR A 122 -2.71 -11.90 -6.29
N GLY A 123 -4.01 -11.86 -5.97
CA GLY A 123 -4.63 -10.72 -5.31
C GLY A 123 -5.02 -9.58 -6.25
N GLY A 124 -4.74 -9.70 -7.55
CA GLY A 124 -5.28 -8.84 -8.60
C GLY A 124 -6.68 -9.26 -9.03
N LEU A 125 -7.46 -8.29 -9.50
CA LEU A 125 -8.69 -8.54 -10.24
C LEU A 125 -8.39 -8.47 -11.74
N ASP A 126 -8.88 -9.45 -12.47
CA ASP A 126 -8.72 -9.53 -13.93
C ASP A 126 -9.92 -8.90 -14.65
N ASP A 127 -9.66 -8.31 -15.82
CA ASP A 127 -10.65 -7.88 -16.80
C ASP A 127 -11.74 -6.91 -16.30
N VAL A 128 -11.48 -6.16 -15.21
CA VAL A 128 -12.38 -5.10 -14.72
C VAL A 128 -12.35 -3.90 -15.67
N PRO A 129 -13.49 -3.46 -16.25
CA PRO A 129 -13.54 -2.32 -17.15
C PRO A 129 -13.14 -1.00 -16.49
N ASP A 130 -12.56 -0.09 -17.28
CA ASP A 130 -12.13 1.21 -16.77
C ASP A 130 -13.29 2.07 -16.26
N ASP A 131 -14.49 1.96 -16.85
CA ASP A 131 -15.69 2.66 -16.36
C ASP A 131 -16.10 2.21 -14.95
N GLU A 132 -15.88 0.93 -14.64
CA GLU A 132 -16.11 0.40 -13.30
C GLU A 132 -15.04 0.93 -12.32
N LYS A 133 -13.76 0.94 -12.71
CA LYS A 133 -12.67 1.53 -11.91
C LYS A 133 -12.92 3.02 -11.64
N ARG A 134 -13.40 3.78 -12.63
CA ARG A 134 -13.79 5.20 -12.48
C ARG A 134 -14.96 5.35 -11.52
N THR A 135 -15.96 4.47 -11.62
CA THR A 135 -17.07 4.44 -10.67
C THR A 135 -16.58 4.20 -9.24
N LEU A 136 -15.65 3.26 -9.05
CA LEU A 136 -15.02 3.00 -7.74
C LEU A 136 -14.19 4.20 -7.25
N ALA A 137 -13.46 4.88 -8.14
CA ALA A 137 -12.70 6.09 -7.83
C ALA A 137 -13.60 7.17 -7.21
N THR A 138 -14.78 7.43 -7.79
CA THR A 138 -15.72 8.43 -7.26
C THR A 138 -16.28 8.08 -5.87
N LYS A 139 -16.45 6.79 -5.57
CA LYS A 139 -16.98 6.29 -4.29
C LYS A 139 -15.91 6.14 -3.19
N SER A 140 -14.64 6.11 -3.59
CA SER A 140 -13.51 5.76 -2.70
C SER A 140 -13.38 6.67 -1.46
N HIS A 141 -13.59 7.97 -1.62
CA HIS A 141 -13.51 8.95 -0.51
C HIS A 141 -14.61 8.75 0.54
N GLU A 142 -15.84 8.44 0.12
CA GLU A 142 -16.93 8.15 1.05
C GLU A 142 -16.69 6.82 1.76
N PHE A 143 -16.24 5.79 1.02
CA PHE A 143 -15.86 4.51 1.61
C PHE A 143 -14.82 4.68 2.74
N ASN A 144 -13.77 5.48 2.49
CA ASN A 144 -12.69 5.72 3.45
C ASN A 144 -13.18 6.49 4.69
N ARG A 145 -13.98 7.55 4.52
CA ARG A 145 -14.57 8.32 5.64
C ARG A 145 -15.45 7.45 6.55
N ASN A 146 -16.08 6.43 5.99
CA ASN A 146 -16.88 5.49 6.76
C ASN A 146 -16.07 4.35 7.39
N ASN A 147 -14.79 4.19 7.03
CA ASN A 147 -13.91 3.15 7.56
C ASN A 147 -13.25 3.58 8.88
N ILE A 148 -13.51 2.85 9.97
CA ILE A 148 -12.99 3.17 11.32
C ILE A 148 -11.46 3.16 11.36
N THR A 149 -10.83 2.22 10.67
CA THR A 149 -9.36 2.11 10.64
C THR A 149 -8.76 3.26 9.86
N PHE A 150 -9.35 3.63 8.73
CA PHE A 150 -8.92 4.81 7.96
C PHE A 150 -8.94 6.06 8.83
N LYS A 151 -10.06 6.34 9.51
CA LYS A 151 -10.19 7.49 10.40
C LYS A 151 -9.15 7.48 11.50
N ARG A 152 -9.04 6.38 12.23
CA ARG A 152 -8.07 6.26 13.33
C ARG A 152 -6.63 6.51 12.89
N VAL A 153 -6.30 6.14 11.66
CA VAL A 153 -4.95 6.34 11.16
C VAL A 153 -4.82 7.74 10.59
N PHE A 154 -5.67 8.19 9.68
CA PHE A 154 -5.46 9.36 8.82
C PHE A 154 -6.23 10.64 9.19
N GLU A 155 -7.22 10.57 10.08
CA GLU A 155 -7.96 11.73 10.61
C GLU A 155 -7.57 11.99 12.08
#